data_AF-A0A955JK79-F1
#
_entry.id   AF-A0A955JK79-F1
#
_cell.length_a   1.000
_cell.length_b   1.000
_cell.length_c   1.000
_cell.angle_alpha   90.00
_cell.angle_beta   90.00
_cell.angle_gamma   90.00
#
_symmetry.space_group_name_H-M   'P 1'
#
loop_
_entity.id
_entity.type
_entity.pdbx_description
1 polymer ?
#
loop_
_entity_poly.entity_id
_entity_poly.type
_entity_poly.pdbx_seq_one_letter_code
_entity_poly.pdbx_strand_id
1 'polypeptide(L)'
;TSLGVRQAAISDWKAEIGQWHASTALIDTVYHEPIDAERALAKVLQDYLLDMWWDPVDRLIKLTAISVWKDTSGDTLEEGKHINYQSLRVKPLPDKHFTRAFIWYNKPNKVANDDVENYRNVSLYTNATLEGTGLYGEPKTKAFDPSVTLSTNQADLLVQRTVSRFGFVPFEYSWTTEERFLDFEVGDVREISSPELQDADGANKVVRAQILSIQPQIDIGRSYKCKALSYEAAFADDEVFTLTGTIGDKTLHTLAGAPSTAVDVTFVLDGAVVGSSANGTSLQAGPFASGSTITIILINNADWQAAGGRGGGGGEAEEESGTVIFMGAGNAGAAGGICYDAQGVDTDIYLGGTVGSYTALGTLKAPGGGGGGQGGGQNSNDPYGGGGGGGGAGRDLGLAGAGGAIQGAGGAAGSAGSNGDAAGSGGAGGSG
;
A
#
# COMPACT_ATOMS: atom_id res chain seq x y z
N THR A 1 -1.23 42.78 -9.70
CA THR A 1 -0.15 42.09 -10.44
C THR A 1 -0.17 40.63 -10.05
N SER A 2 -0.92 39.81 -10.79
CA SER A 2 -0.92 38.35 -10.57
C SER A 2 0.44 37.81 -10.99
N LEU A 3 1.25 37.40 -10.01
CA LEU A 3 2.42 36.57 -10.24
C LEU A 3 1.92 35.25 -10.83
N GLY A 4 1.89 35.18 -12.17
CA GLY A 4 1.54 33.98 -12.91
C GLY A 4 2.62 32.95 -12.72
N VAL A 5 2.53 32.19 -11.63
CA VAL A 5 3.25 30.93 -11.48
C VAL A 5 2.69 30.02 -12.57
N ARG A 6 3.48 29.81 -13.62
CA ARG A 6 3.18 28.79 -14.62
C ARG A 6 3.40 27.44 -13.91
N GLN A 7 2.32 26.70 -13.73
CA GLN A 7 2.31 25.38 -13.12
C GLN A 7 2.86 24.35 -14.11
N ALA A 8 3.35 23.20 -13.62
CA ALA A 8 3.66 22.04 -14.45
C ALA A 8 2.50 21.75 -15.42
N ALA A 9 2.81 21.26 -16.63
CA ALA A 9 1.75 20.83 -17.54
C ALA A 9 0.90 19.77 -16.84
N ILE A 10 -0.39 20.05 -16.66
CA ILE A 10 -1.32 19.21 -15.87
C ILE A 10 -1.37 17.77 -16.42
N SER A 11 -1.12 17.56 -17.72
CA SER A 11 -0.99 16.25 -18.35
C SER A 11 0.16 15.42 -17.79
N ASP A 12 1.33 16.03 -17.66
CA ASP A 12 2.57 15.34 -17.31
C ASP A 12 2.51 14.94 -15.84
N TRP A 13 1.96 15.82 -15.00
CA TRP A 13 1.68 15.51 -13.61
C TRP A 13 0.68 14.36 -13.44
N LYS A 14 -0.39 14.34 -14.24
CA LYS A 14 -1.37 13.24 -14.20
C LYS A 14 -0.74 11.91 -14.61
N ALA A 15 0.16 11.92 -15.59
CA ALA A 15 0.90 10.72 -15.98
C ALA A 15 1.83 10.24 -14.86
N GLU A 16 2.61 11.15 -14.27
CA GLU A 16 3.53 10.83 -13.16
C GLU A 16 2.80 10.25 -11.95
N ILE A 17 1.70 10.87 -11.52
CA ILE A 17 0.87 10.33 -10.42
C ILE A 17 0.18 9.03 -10.81
N GLY A 18 -0.33 8.94 -12.03
CA GLY A 18 -0.95 7.71 -12.53
C GLY A 18 0.01 6.53 -12.53
N GLN A 19 1.29 6.77 -12.79
CA GLN A 19 2.33 5.75 -12.79
C GLN A 19 2.79 5.39 -11.37
N TRP A 20 3.15 6.37 -10.55
CA TRP A 20 3.84 6.11 -9.28
C TRP A 20 2.93 6.06 -8.06
N HIS A 21 1.71 6.58 -8.19
CA HIS A 21 0.70 6.62 -7.15
C HIS A 21 -0.66 6.21 -7.73
N ALA A 22 -0.70 5.15 -8.53
CA ALA A 22 -1.90 4.67 -9.23
C ALA A 22 -3.13 4.46 -8.31
N SER A 23 -2.90 4.12 -7.04
CA SER A 23 -3.95 3.97 -6.03
C SER A 23 -4.46 5.30 -5.44
N THR A 24 -3.85 6.43 -5.81
CA THR A 24 -4.21 7.77 -5.32
C THR A 24 -5.09 8.46 -6.35
N ALA A 25 -6.40 8.51 -6.10
CA ALA A 25 -7.32 9.22 -6.97
C ALA A 25 -7.17 10.74 -6.85
N LEU A 26 -7.16 11.27 -5.62
CA LEU A 26 -7.00 12.68 -5.28
C LEU A 26 -6.35 12.79 -3.90
N ILE A 27 -5.51 13.82 -3.72
CA ILE A 27 -4.98 14.19 -2.40
C ILE A 27 -5.83 15.35 -1.89
N ASP A 28 -6.71 15.08 -0.94
CA ASP A 28 -7.55 16.08 -0.29
C ASP A 28 -7.50 15.96 1.22
N THR A 29 -7.57 17.11 1.90
CA THR A 29 -7.64 17.16 3.37
C THR A 29 -8.18 18.50 3.83
N VAL A 30 -8.72 18.52 5.04
CA VAL A 30 -9.23 19.72 5.71
C VAL A 30 -8.35 20.04 6.90
N TYR A 31 -7.71 21.21 6.87
CA TYR A 31 -7.00 21.77 8.00
C TYR A 31 -7.97 22.67 8.79
N HIS A 32 -8.23 22.29 10.05
CA HIS A 32 -9.14 23.02 10.94
C HIS A 32 -8.40 24.02 11.83
N GLU A 33 -7.10 23.79 12.06
CA GLU A 33 -6.18 24.72 12.69
C GLU A 33 -5.35 25.46 11.62
N PRO A 34 -5.00 26.74 11.86
CA PRO A 34 -4.12 27.47 10.95
C PRO A 34 -2.74 26.80 10.93
N ILE A 35 -2.31 26.39 9.73
CA ILE A 35 -0.98 25.82 9.47
C ILE A 35 -0.28 26.66 8.40
N ASP A 36 1.04 26.80 8.55
CA ASP A 36 1.85 27.44 7.52
C ASP A 36 1.77 26.65 6.21
N ALA A 37 1.52 27.36 5.10
CA ALA A 37 1.35 26.74 3.79
C ALA A 37 2.59 25.91 3.37
N GLU A 38 3.80 26.38 3.71
CA GLU A 38 5.05 25.65 3.47
C GLU A 38 5.10 24.34 4.26
N ARG A 39 4.67 24.36 5.53
CA ARG A 39 4.63 23.15 6.36
C ARG A 39 3.59 22.15 5.84
N ALA A 40 2.42 22.63 5.43
CA ALA A 40 1.39 21.80 4.82
C ALA A 40 1.90 21.14 3.53
N LEU A 41 2.56 21.92 2.66
CA LEU A 41 3.13 21.43 1.41
C LEU A 41 4.26 20.43 1.66
N ALA A 42 5.19 20.72 2.57
CA ALA A 42 6.28 19.82 2.94
C ALA A 42 5.74 18.48 3.46
N LYS A 43 4.65 18.49 4.23
CA LYS A 43 4.00 17.26 4.70
C LYS A 43 3.44 16.43 3.55
N VAL A 44 2.78 17.07 2.58
CA VAL A 44 2.26 16.37 1.39
C VAL A 44 3.41 15.79 0.56
N LEU A 45 4.48 16.56 0.34
CA LEU A 45 5.65 16.06 -0.39
C LEU A 45 6.31 14.86 0.31
N GLN A 46 6.43 14.90 1.64
CA GLN A 46 6.97 13.79 2.42
C GLN A 46 6.06 12.56 2.39
N ASP A 47 4.76 12.74 2.63
CA ASP A 47 3.79 11.66 2.74
C ASP A 47 3.64 10.88 1.43
N TYR A 48 3.76 11.58 0.30
CA TYR A 48 3.64 11.02 -1.03
C TYR A 48 5.00 10.80 -1.72
N LEU A 49 6.12 10.95 -1.01
CA LEU A 49 7.47 10.78 -1.58
C LEU A 49 7.66 11.55 -2.88
N LEU A 50 7.36 12.85 -2.87
CA LEU A 50 7.49 13.73 -4.03
C LEU A 50 8.67 14.68 -3.83
N ASP A 51 9.50 14.81 -4.87
CA ASP A 51 10.49 15.90 -4.96
C ASP A 51 9.86 17.06 -5.75
N MET A 52 10.16 18.28 -5.31
CA MET A 52 9.72 19.52 -5.96
C MET A 52 10.88 20.48 -6.09
N TRP A 53 11.07 21.05 -7.28
CA TRP A 53 12.09 22.06 -7.52
C TRP A 53 11.63 23.09 -8.55
N TRP A 54 12.27 24.25 -8.52
CA TRP A 54 12.14 25.25 -9.56
C TRP A 54 13.12 24.95 -10.68
N ASP A 55 12.60 24.78 -11.90
CA ASP A 55 13.41 24.67 -13.09
C ASP A 55 13.65 26.06 -13.71
N PRO A 56 14.90 26.55 -13.73
CA PRO A 56 15.21 27.87 -14.27
C PRO A 56 15.12 27.94 -15.81
N VAL A 57 15.24 26.81 -16.52
CA VAL A 57 15.20 26.73 -17.99
C VAL A 57 13.76 26.86 -18.45
N ASP A 58 12.89 25.96 -17.98
CA ASP A 58 11.46 25.96 -18.33
C ASP A 58 10.66 27.04 -17.60
N ARG A 59 11.21 27.56 -16.49
CA ARG A 59 10.55 28.53 -15.59
C ARG A 59 9.24 27.98 -15.01
N LEU A 60 9.29 26.70 -14.63
CA LEU A 60 8.18 25.97 -14.03
C LEU A 60 8.63 25.33 -12.72
N ILE A 61 7.68 25.13 -11.82
CA ILE A 61 7.87 24.20 -10.71
C ILE A 61 7.67 22.79 -11.26
N LYS A 62 8.70 21.96 -11.14
CA LYS A 62 8.66 20.54 -11.49
C LYS A 62 8.35 19.73 -10.23
N LEU A 63 7.56 18.69 -10.40
CA LEU A 63 7.25 17.71 -9.37
C LEU A 63 7.53 16.32 -9.93
N THR A 64 8.14 15.46 -9.13
CA THR A 64 8.41 14.08 -9.54
C THR A 64 8.27 13.16 -8.34
N ALA A 65 7.75 11.96 -8.56
CA ALA A 65 7.67 10.94 -7.52
C ALA A 65 9.03 10.28 -7.30
N ILE A 66 9.33 9.93 -6.06
CA ILE A 66 10.47 9.10 -5.71
C ILE A 66 10.02 7.65 -5.79
N SER A 67 10.63 6.87 -6.68
CA SER A 67 10.34 5.45 -6.84
C SER A 67 11.59 4.70 -7.25
N VAL A 68 11.93 3.63 -6.52
CA VAL A 68 13.08 2.76 -6.85
C VAL A 68 13.00 2.16 -8.25
N TRP A 69 11.81 2.15 -8.85
CA TRP A 69 11.50 1.61 -10.17
C TRP A 69 11.60 2.61 -11.33
N LYS A 70 12.00 3.86 -11.10
CA LYS A 70 12.28 4.76 -12.24
C LYS A 70 13.30 4.12 -13.16
N ASP A 71 13.30 4.45 -14.44
CA ASP A 71 14.36 4.04 -15.36
C ASP A 71 15.55 5.01 -15.29
N THR A 72 16.71 4.57 -15.78
CA THR A 72 17.83 5.46 -16.05
C THR A 72 17.49 6.31 -17.29
N SER A 73 17.66 7.62 -17.22
CA SER A 73 17.50 8.52 -18.37
C SER A 73 18.85 8.73 -19.06
N GLY A 74 18.89 8.67 -20.39
CA GLY A 74 20.07 9.00 -21.20
C GLY A 74 21.32 8.14 -20.96
N ASP A 75 22.46 8.64 -21.41
CA ASP A 75 23.75 7.93 -21.36
C ASP A 75 24.36 7.90 -19.95
N THR A 76 25.24 6.91 -19.72
CA THR A 76 26.08 6.80 -18.53
C THR A 76 27.02 8.00 -18.39
N LEU A 77 27.08 8.56 -17.18
CA LEU A 77 27.99 9.64 -16.82
C LEU A 77 29.39 9.09 -16.57
N GLU A 78 30.21 9.16 -17.62
CA GLU A 78 31.62 8.77 -17.59
C GLU A 78 32.57 9.90 -17.17
N GLU A 79 33.60 9.53 -16.40
CA GLU A 79 34.75 10.39 -16.11
C GLU A 79 35.61 10.63 -17.36
N GLY A 80 35.99 11.89 -17.58
CA GLY A 80 36.68 12.36 -18.78
C GLY A 80 35.75 12.89 -19.88
N LYS A 81 34.43 12.66 -19.76
CA LYS A 81 33.40 13.23 -20.64
C LYS A 81 32.42 14.09 -19.84
N HIS A 82 31.48 13.46 -19.15
CA HIS A 82 30.46 14.17 -18.38
C HIS A 82 31.01 14.64 -17.03
N ILE A 83 31.86 13.81 -16.41
CA ILE A 83 32.51 14.12 -15.13
C ILE A 83 33.94 14.59 -15.42
N ASN A 84 34.31 15.78 -14.98
CA ASN A 84 35.68 16.27 -15.13
C ASN A 84 36.64 15.38 -14.35
N TYR A 85 37.80 15.10 -14.95
CA TYR A 85 38.82 14.23 -14.37
C TYR A 85 39.21 14.66 -12.94
N GLN A 86 39.25 13.71 -12.01
CA GLN A 86 39.55 13.91 -10.58
C GLN A 86 38.61 14.87 -9.84
N SER A 87 37.44 15.18 -10.40
CA SER A 87 36.44 16.04 -9.73
C SER A 87 35.42 15.25 -8.92
N LEU A 88 35.27 13.94 -9.17
CA LEU A 88 34.32 13.10 -8.47
C LEU A 88 34.68 13.01 -6.98
N ARG A 89 33.68 13.16 -6.12
CA ARG A 89 33.77 12.96 -4.68
C ARG A 89 32.58 12.12 -4.25
N VAL A 90 32.88 11.05 -3.53
CA VAL A 90 31.89 10.10 -3.02
C VAL A 90 31.83 10.23 -1.50
N LYS A 91 30.64 10.44 -0.94
CA LYS A 91 30.44 10.58 0.51
C LYS A 91 29.34 9.63 0.99
N PRO A 92 29.61 8.67 1.87
CA PRO A 92 28.57 7.86 2.49
C PRO A 92 27.70 8.71 3.42
N LEU A 93 26.40 8.44 3.44
CA LEU A 93 25.42 9.09 4.32
C LEU A 93 24.80 8.06 5.28
N PRO A 94 25.55 7.57 6.28
CA PRO A 94 25.07 6.54 7.19
C PRO A 94 23.83 6.99 7.97
N ASP A 95 23.66 8.28 8.26
CA ASP A 95 22.48 8.81 8.96
C ASP A 95 21.17 8.65 8.17
N LYS A 96 21.27 8.45 6.85
CA LYS A 96 20.13 8.19 5.98
C LYS A 96 19.86 6.70 5.76
N HIS A 97 20.58 5.80 6.43
CA HIS A 97 20.31 4.35 6.38
C HIS A 97 19.10 4.01 7.27
N PHE A 98 18.13 3.25 6.75
CA PHE A 98 16.95 2.80 7.47
C PHE A 98 16.58 1.36 7.11
N THR A 99 16.61 0.44 8.08
CA THR A 99 16.20 -0.96 7.91
C THR A 99 14.70 -1.16 8.12
N ARG A 100 14.04 -0.21 8.81
CA ARG A 100 12.60 -0.20 9.02
C ARG A 100 12.03 1.22 9.04
N ALA A 101 10.77 1.36 8.67
CA ALA A 101 10.06 2.62 8.70
C ALA A 101 8.61 2.42 9.16
N PHE A 102 8.07 3.40 9.90
CA PHE A 102 6.66 3.39 10.28
C PHE A 102 6.02 4.77 10.25
N ILE A 103 4.70 4.77 10.11
CA ILE A 103 3.87 5.97 10.16
C ILE A 103 2.50 5.68 10.78
N TRP A 104 2.02 6.59 11.63
CA TRP A 104 0.64 6.59 12.07
C TRP A 104 -0.24 7.37 11.09
N TYR A 105 -1.40 6.83 10.76
CA TYR A 105 -2.32 7.43 9.80
C TYR A 105 -3.78 7.16 10.17
N ASN A 106 -4.69 7.73 9.38
CA ASN A 106 -6.13 7.63 9.59
C ASN A 106 -6.59 8.21 10.94
N LYS A 107 -6.51 9.54 11.06
CA LYS A 107 -7.08 10.31 12.18
C LYS A 107 -8.62 10.37 12.04
N PRO A 108 -9.41 9.67 12.89
CA PRO A 108 -10.87 9.62 12.73
C PRO A 108 -11.53 10.95 13.09
N ASN A 109 -11.11 11.53 14.22
CA ASN A 109 -11.57 12.85 14.64
C ASN A 109 -10.58 13.92 14.17
N LYS A 110 -10.89 14.59 13.06
CA LYS A 110 -10.00 15.58 12.47
C LYS A 110 -9.74 16.79 13.37
N VAL A 111 -10.66 17.12 14.30
CA VAL A 111 -10.53 18.27 15.22
C VAL A 111 -9.82 17.95 16.54
N ALA A 112 -9.44 16.68 16.78
CA ALA A 112 -8.58 16.34 17.92
C ALA A 112 -7.17 16.93 17.71
N ASN A 113 -6.33 16.91 18.74
CA ASN A 113 -4.92 17.30 18.59
C ASN A 113 -4.14 16.28 17.72
N ASP A 114 -2.92 16.63 17.31
CA ASP A 114 -2.10 15.82 16.40
C ASP A 114 -1.24 14.76 17.10
N ASP A 115 -1.59 14.42 18.35
CA ASP A 115 -0.92 13.35 19.08
C ASP A 115 -1.20 11.98 18.46
N VAL A 116 -0.21 11.09 18.53
CA VAL A 116 -0.23 9.73 17.98
C VAL A 116 -1.44 8.89 18.44
N GLU A 117 -1.94 9.14 19.65
CA GLU A 117 -3.10 8.45 20.23
C GLU A 117 -4.40 8.68 19.45
N ASN A 118 -4.48 9.77 18.68
CA ASN A 118 -5.66 10.09 17.86
C ASN A 118 -5.65 9.40 16.49
N TYR A 119 -4.61 8.64 16.17
CA TYR A 119 -4.49 7.92 14.92
C TYR A 119 -4.82 6.46 15.14
N ARG A 120 -5.72 5.93 14.30
CA ARG A 120 -6.24 4.57 14.47
C ARG A 120 -5.28 3.50 13.97
N ASN A 121 -4.49 3.82 12.95
CA ASN A 121 -3.74 2.85 12.19
C ASN A 121 -2.24 3.19 12.20
N VAL A 122 -1.42 2.14 12.09
CA VAL A 122 0.03 2.25 11.86
C VAL A 122 0.39 1.40 10.65
N SER A 123 1.25 1.93 9.78
CA SER A 123 1.92 1.14 8.76
C SER A 123 3.38 0.99 9.16
N LEU A 124 3.92 -0.22 9.03
CA LEU A 124 5.28 -0.60 9.39
C LEU A 124 5.81 -1.48 8.27
N TYR A 125 7.00 -1.15 7.78
CA TYR A 125 7.78 -2.02 6.90
C TYR A 125 9.14 -2.26 7.52
N THR A 126 9.56 -3.52 7.53
CA THR A 126 10.84 -3.96 8.10
C THR A 126 11.53 -4.88 7.11
N ASN A 127 12.78 -4.59 6.78
CA ASN A 127 13.63 -5.51 6.04
C ASN A 127 14.47 -6.33 7.03
N ALA A 128 13.96 -7.51 7.41
CA ALA A 128 14.60 -8.37 8.39
C ALA A 128 15.97 -8.91 7.94
N THR A 129 16.19 -9.05 6.63
CA THR A 129 17.48 -9.49 6.07
C THR A 129 18.58 -8.50 6.41
N LEU A 130 18.33 -7.20 6.23
CA LEU A 130 19.28 -6.13 6.53
C LEU A 130 19.63 -6.05 8.02
N GLU A 131 18.67 -6.39 8.89
CA GLU A 131 18.86 -6.41 10.36
C GLU A 131 19.57 -7.67 10.86
N GLY A 132 19.75 -8.68 9.99
CA GLY A 132 20.46 -9.90 10.31
C GLY A 132 21.93 -9.65 10.65
N THR A 133 22.52 -10.57 11.42
CA THR A 133 23.93 -10.51 11.86
C THR A 133 24.95 -10.55 10.72
N GLY A 134 24.55 -10.98 9.52
CA GLY A 134 25.39 -10.99 8.32
C GLY A 134 25.50 -9.65 7.60
N LEU A 135 24.67 -8.66 7.96
CA LEU A 135 24.66 -7.33 7.34
C LEU A 135 24.86 -6.25 8.41
N TYR A 136 23.80 -5.53 8.80
CA TYR A 136 23.92 -4.40 9.72
C TYR A 136 23.76 -4.78 11.19
N GLY A 137 23.13 -5.93 11.49
CA GLY A 137 23.04 -6.49 12.84
C GLY A 137 22.23 -5.69 13.87
N GLU A 138 21.74 -4.50 13.53
CA GLU A 138 20.91 -3.67 14.39
C GLU A 138 19.77 -3.00 13.62
N PRO A 139 18.59 -2.83 14.25
CA PRO A 139 17.50 -2.06 13.66
C PRO A 139 17.79 -0.56 13.57
N LYS A 140 17.63 0.02 12.39
CA LYS A 140 17.66 1.47 12.19
C LYS A 140 16.32 1.98 11.67
N THR A 141 15.62 2.74 12.50
CA THR A 141 14.20 3.05 12.30
C THR A 141 13.97 4.48 11.84
N LYS A 142 13.22 4.66 10.75
CA LYS A 142 12.63 5.94 10.36
C LYS A 142 11.20 6.06 10.91
N ALA A 143 11.02 6.90 11.91
CA ALA A 143 9.70 7.35 12.34
C ALA A 143 9.27 8.55 11.49
N PHE A 144 8.09 8.46 10.87
CA PHE A 144 7.45 9.58 10.19
C PHE A 144 6.50 10.32 11.12
N ASP A 145 6.30 11.61 10.86
CA ASP A 145 5.25 12.37 11.53
C ASP A 145 3.86 11.82 11.14
N PRO A 146 2.92 11.71 12.09
CA PRO A 146 1.58 11.20 11.81
C PRO A 146 0.91 11.92 10.63
N SER A 147 0.19 11.17 9.81
CA SER A 147 -0.44 11.69 8.60
C SER A 147 -1.97 11.66 8.66
N VAL A 148 -2.58 12.82 8.39
CA VAL A 148 -4.02 12.96 8.22
C VAL A 148 -4.50 12.70 6.79
N THR A 149 -3.57 12.64 5.82
CA THR A 149 -3.83 12.60 4.38
C THR A 149 -3.66 11.22 3.77
N LEU A 150 -2.95 10.31 4.44
CA LEU A 150 -2.66 8.97 3.92
C LEU A 150 -3.77 7.96 4.23
N SER A 151 -4.11 7.18 3.20
CA SER A 151 -4.84 5.91 3.29
C SER A 151 -3.89 4.74 3.55
N THR A 152 -4.43 3.54 3.79
CA THR A 152 -3.66 2.30 4.03
C THR A 152 -2.60 2.05 2.96
N ASN A 153 -2.99 2.04 1.68
CA ASN A 153 -2.07 1.75 0.59
C ASN A 153 -0.97 2.81 0.43
N GLN A 154 -1.30 4.09 0.64
CA GLN A 154 -0.31 5.15 0.53
C GLN A 154 0.67 5.13 1.69
N ALA A 155 0.21 4.83 2.91
CA ALA A 155 1.05 4.67 4.08
C ALA A 155 2.01 3.48 3.91
N ASP A 156 1.52 2.34 3.42
CA ASP A 156 2.34 1.17 3.10
C ASP A 156 3.38 1.47 2.03
N LEU A 157 2.98 2.17 0.96
CA LEU A 157 3.89 2.57 -0.12
C LEU A 157 5.02 3.48 0.39
N LEU A 158 4.69 4.45 1.26
CA LEU A 158 5.65 5.37 1.86
C LEU A 158 6.74 4.62 2.64
N VAL A 159 6.32 3.76 3.58
CA VAL A 159 7.27 3.04 4.44
C VAL A 159 8.10 2.04 3.64
N GLN A 160 7.47 1.37 2.67
CA GLN A 160 8.12 0.39 1.80
C GLN A 160 9.18 1.06 0.92
N ARG A 161 8.82 2.13 0.18
CA ARG A 161 9.76 2.83 -0.70
C ARG A 161 10.89 3.51 0.06
N THR A 162 10.62 3.98 1.27
CA THR A 162 11.66 4.57 2.12
C THR A 162 12.72 3.55 2.49
N VAL A 163 12.34 2.40 3.03
CA VAL A 163 13.30 1.33 3.39
C VAL A 163 13.94 0.73 2.15
N SER A 164 13.21 0.64 1.05
CA SER A 164 13.74 0.19 -0.24
C SER A 164 14.86 1.12 -0.74
N ARG A 165 14.62 2.43 -0.75
CA ARG A 165 15.60 3.42 -1.23
C ARG A 165 16.79 3.61 -0.28
N PHE A 166 16.56 3.43 1.02
CA PHE A 166 17.52 3.78 2.07
C PHE A 166 17.97 2.59 2.93
N GLY A 167 17.65 1.37 2.51
CA GLY A 167 18.00 0.14 3.22
C GLY A 167 19.48 -0.18 3.16
N PHE A 168 20.16 0.18 2.07
CA PHE A 168 21.62 0.24 2.04
C PHE A 168 22.07 1.67 2.32
N VAL A 169 23.28 1.82 2.87
CA VAL A 169 23.85 3.15 3.12
C VAL A 169 23.94 3.92 1.80
N PRO A 170 23.19 5.04 1.65
CA PRO A 170 23.23 5.80 0.41
C PRO A 170 24.51 6.64 0.33
N PHE A 171 24.97 6.90 -0.89
CA PHE A 171 26.12 7.74 -1.17
C PHE A 171 25.70 9.04 -1.87
N GLU A 172 26.28 10.16 -1.43
CA GLU A 172 26.24 11.42 -2.17
C GLU A 172 27.44 11.47 -3.11
N TYR A 173 27.16 11.65 -4.40
CA TYR A 173 28.15 11.88 -5.44
C TYR A 173 28.17 13.38 -5.75
N SER A 174 29.35 13.97 -5.85
CA SER A 174 29.50 15.35 -6.31
C SER A 174 30.66 15.48 -7.27
N TRP A 175 30.49 16.28 -8.32
CA TRP A 175 31.49 16.46 -9.36
C TRP A 175 31.32 17.80 -10.08
N THR A 176 32.24 18.08 -11.00
CA THR A 176 32.14 19.23 -11.90
C THR A 176 31.95 18.75 -13.34
N THR A 177 31.03 19.39 -14.07
CA THR A 177 30.73 19.14 -15.49
C THR A 177 30.90 20.44 -16.28
N GLU A 178 31.42 20.36 -17.51
CA GLU A 178 31.44 21.48 -18.45
C GLU A 178 30.09 21.63 -19.18
N GLU A 179 29.67 22.87 -19.50
CA GLU A 179 28.37 23.14 -20.16
C GLU A 179 28.13 22.27 -21.41
N ARG A 180 29.16 22.00 -22.21
CA ARG A 180 29.04 21.20 -23.45
C ARG A 180 28.68 19.73 -23.23
N PHE A 181 28.87 19.22 -22.02
CA PHE A 181 28.57 17.84 -21.63
C PHE A 181 27.47 17.77 -20.56
N LEU A 182 26.77 18.88 -20.32
CA LEU A 182 25.62 18.94 -19.43
C LEU A 182 24.36 18.58 -20.23
N ASP A 183 24.12 17.29 -20.41
CA ASP A 183 22.99 16.71 -21.14
C ASP A 183 21.97 16.02 -20.21
N PHE A 184 22.01 16.38 -18.93
CA PHE A 184 21.16 15.85 -17.86
C PHE A 184 20.60 16.99 -17.01
N GLU A 185 19.46 16.72 -16.39
CA GLU A 185 18.68 17.71 -15.62
C GLU A 185 18.54 17.33 -14.15
N VAL A 186 18.10 18.27 -13.32
CA VAL A 186 17.75 17.98 -11.92
C VAL A 186 16.53 17.06 -11.91
N GLY A 187 16.58 15.99 -11.11
CA GLY A 187 15.53 14.97 -11.03
C GLY A 187 15.80 13.73 -11.89
N ASP A 188 16.70 13.82 -12.89
CA ASP A 188 17.12 12.66 -13.70
C ASP A 188 17.72 11.56 -12.83
N VAL A 189 17.51 10.30 -13.22
CA VAL A 189 18.27 9.18 -12.66
C VAL A 189 19.28 8.72 -13.71
N ARG A 190 20.56 8.80 -13.37
CA ARG A 190 21.68 8.52 -14.27
C ARG A 190 22.53 7.38 -13.72
N GLU A 191 23.17 6.65 -14.61
CA GLU A 191 24.27 5.77 -14.26
C GLU A 191 25.57 6.57 -14.20
N ILE A 192 26.43 6.27 -13.24
CA ILE A 192 27.73 6.89 -13.06
C ILE A 192 28.79 5.80 -13.15
N SER A 193 29.79 6.01 -13.99
CA SER A 193 30.95 5.12 -14.14
C SER A 193 32.23 5.95 -14.01
N SER A 194 33.07 5.59 -13.05
CA SER A 194 34.36 6.22 -12.81
C SER A 194 35.37 5.16 -12.36
N PRO A 195 36.66 5.30 -12.71
CA PRO A 195 37.71 4.46 -12.15
C PRO A 195 37.82 4.48 -10.62
N GLU A 196 37.27 5.49 -9.95
CA GLU A 196 37.20 5.56 -8.47
C GLU A 196 36.10 4.64 -7.89
N LEU A 197 35.17 4.19 -8.72
CA LEU A 197 34.11 3.26 -8.36
C LEU A 197 34.49 1.88 -8.87
N GLN A 198 34.98 1.02 -7.98
CA GLN A 198 35.41 -0.34 -8.31
C GLN A 198 34.65 -1.38 -7.50
N ASP A 199 34.39 -2.53 -8.13
CA ASP A 199 33.87 -3.72 -7.45
C ASP A 199 35.04 -4.50 -6.80
N ALA A 200 34.71 -5.57 -6.06
CA ALA A 200 35.68 -6.35 -5.29
C ALA A 200 36.79 -7.00 -6.15
N ASP A 201 36.54 -7.19 -7.44
CA ASP A 201 37.49 -7.71 -8.42
C ASP A 201 38.34 -6.61 -9.09
N GLY A 202 38.11 -5.33 -8.74
CA GLY A 202 38.79 -4.17 -9.32
C GLY A 202 38.20 -3.70 -10.66
N ALA A 203 37.11 -4.30 -11.14
CA ALA A 203 36.40 -3.82 -12.32
C ALA A 203 35.62 -2.52 -12.00
N ASN A 204 35.39 -1.66 -13.00
CA ASN A 204 34.59 -0.46 -12.80
C ASN A 204 33.15 -0.86 -12.42
N LYS A 205 32.69 -0.32 -11.30
CA LYS A 205 31.32 -0.46 -10.84
C LYS A 205 30.47 0.67 -11.39
N VAL A 206 29.43 0.33 -12.15
CA VAL A 206 28.38 1.27 -12.54
C VAL A 206 27.43 1.44 -11.36
N VAL A 207 27.20 2.68 -10.95
CA VAL A 207 26.27 3.00 -9.85
C VAL A 207 25.14 3.87 -10.37
N ARG A 208 23.95 3.68 -9.82
CA ARG A 208 22.79 4.47 -10.22
C ARG A 208 22.54 5.59 -9.21
N ALA A 209 22.29 6.81 -9.70
CA ALA A 209 22.10 7.99 -8.84
C ALA A 209 21.12 9.00 -9.43
N GLN A 210 20.32 9.64 -8.57
CA GLN A 210 19.41 10.72 -8.94
C GLN A 210 20.13 12.07 -8.80
N ILE A 211 20.07 12.89 -9.84
CA ILE A 211 20.61 14.25 -9.85
C ILE A 211 19.78 15.14 -8.92
N LEU A 212 20.41 15.68 -7.88
CA LEU A 212 19.76 16.53 -6.87
C LEU A 212 19.96 18.02 -7.14
N SER A 213 21.09 18.40 -7.72
CA SER A 213 21.38 19.80 -7.99
C SER A 213 22.41 19.99 -9.09
N ILE A 214 22.20 21.01 -9.90
CA ILE A 214 23.16 21.51 -10.89
C ILE A 214 23.31 23.00 -10.63
N GLN A 215 24.52 23.44 -10.24
CA GLN A 215 24.78 24.84 -9.88
C GLN A 215 25.91 25.42 -10.73
N PRO A 216 25.72 26.57 -11.38
CA PRO A 216 26.80 27.20 -12.13
C PRO A 216 27.93 27.59 -11.18
N GLN A 217 29.17 27.24 -11.53
CA GLN A 217 30.35 27.74 -10.84
C GLN A 217 30.76 29.07 -11.47
N ILE A 218 30.87 30.10 -10.64
CA ILE A 218 31.37 31.41 -11.06
C ILE A 218 32.90 31.33 -11.02
N ASP A 219 33.49 30.72 -12.05
CA ASP A 219 34.94 30.67 -12.27
C ASP A 219 35.25 30.96 -13.76
N ILE A 220 36.52 30.86 -14.17
CA ILE A 220 36.98 31.08 -15.54
C ILE A 220 36.48 29.95 -16.46
N GLY A 221 35.20 29.99 -16.83
CA GLY A 221 34.54 29.03 -17.72
C GLY A 221 33.08 28.79 -17.36
N ARG A 222 32.34 28.13 -18.26
CA ARG A 222 30.97 27.68 -17.99
C ARG A 222 31.01 26.24 -17.48
N SER A 223 31.25 26.12 -16.18
CA SER A 223 31.28 24.84 -15.47
C SER A 223 30.18 24.79 -14.42
N TYR A 224 29.74 23.58 -14.09
CA TYR A 224 28.64 23.32 -13.19
C TYR A 224 29.07 22.34 -12.12
N LYS A 225 28.73 22.65 -10.87
CA LYS A 225 28.85 21.73 -9.76
C LYS A 225 27.57 20.92 -9.66
N CYS A 226 27.72 19.61 -9.78
CA CYS A 226 26.62 18.67 -9.76
C CYS A 226 26.65 17.86 -8.46
N LYS A 227 25.45 17.51 -7.98
CA LYS A 227 25.28 16.54 -6.89
C LYS A 227 24.24 15.51 -7.27
N ALA A 228 24.49 14.27 -6.90
CA ALA A 228 23.55 13.17 -7.02
C ALA A 228 23.55 12.32 -5.75
N LEU A 229 22.48 11.55 -5.57
CA LEU A 229 22.31 10.62 -4.46
C LEU A 229 22.04 9.23 -5.01
N SER A 230 22.62 8.20 -4.39
CA SER A 230 22.37 6.80 -4.76
C SER A 230 20.88 6.52 -4.97
N TYR A 231 20.62 5.79 -6.04
CA TYR A 231 19.30 5.43 -6.54
C TYR A 231 19.35 3.99 -7.04
N GLU A 232 19.80 3.10 -6.18
CA GLU A 232 19.81 1.67 -6.45
C GLU A 232 18.36 1.16 -6.44
N ALA A 233 18.00 0.32 -7.42
CA ALA A 233 16.74 -0.40 -7.36
C ALA A 233 16.79 -1.31 -6.13
N ALA A 234 15.74 -1.28 -5.30
CA ALA A 234 15.74 -2.04 -4.07
C ALA A 234 15.48 -3.54 -4.26
N PHE A 235 15.09 -3.94 -5.47
CA PHE A 235 14.64 -5.28 -5.81
C PHE A 235 15.30 -5.71 -7.11
N ALA A 236 15.74 -6.96 -7.15
CA ALA A 236 16.03 -7.65 -8.40
C ALA A 236 14.74 -8.26 -8.97
N ASP A 237 14.78 -8.69 -10.23
CA ASP A 237 13.81 -9.68 -10.72
C ASP A 237 13.88 -10.92 -9.80
N ASP A 238 12.74 -11.59 -9.57
CA ASP A 238 12.57 -12.72 -8.65
C ASP A 238 12.66 -12.39 -7.13
N GLU A 239 12.44 -11.13 -6.74
CA GLU A 239 12.42 -10.75 -5.32
C GLU A 239 11.37 -11.54 -4.51
N VAL A 240 11.74 -11.91 -3.29
CA VAL A 240 10.86 -12.63 -2.35
C VAL A 240 10.42 -11.74 -1.19
N PHE A 241 9.13 -11.41 -1.15
CA PHE A 241 8.48 -10.67 -0.07
C PHE A 241 7.89 -11.64 0.96
N THR A 242 8.46 -11.71 2.16
CA THR A 242 7.90 -12.53 3.24
C THR A 242 6.92 -11.72 4.09
N LEU A 243 5.69 -12.18 4.18
CA LEU A 243 4.62 -11.57 4.96
C LEU A 243 4.25 -12.50 6.14
N THR A 244 4.25 -11.95 7.36
CA THR A 244 3.95 -12.68 8.60
C THR A 244 2.85 -11.98 9.41
N GLY A 245 2.24 -12.71 10.35
CA GLY A 245 1.22 -12.16 11.24
C GLY A 245 -0.15 -11.96 10.58
N THR A 246 -0.96 -11.03 11.10
CA THR A 246 -2.30 -10.75 10.57
C THR A 246 -2.24 -9.77 9.41
N ILE A 247 -2.74 -10.17 8.25
CA ILE A 247 -2.71 -9.39 7.02
C ILE A 247 -4.15 -9.24 6.52
N GLY A 248 -4.54 -8.02 6.11
CA GLY A 248 -5.81 -7.84 5.45
C GLY A 248 -5.95 -6.53 4.71
N ASP A 249 -6.81 -6.56 3.70
CA ASP A 249 -7.12 -5.44 2.81
C ASP A 249 -5.86 -4.82 2.18
N LYS A 250 -4.92 -5.67 1.73
CA LYS A 250 -3.64 -5.24 1.14
C LYS A 250 -3.61 -5.43 -0.37
N THR A 251 -2.88 -4.55 -1.04
CA THR A 251 -2.56 -4.67 -2.46
C THR A 251 -1.09 -5.10 -2.63
N LEU A 252 -0.84 -6.23 -3.30
CA LEU A 252 0.50 -6.78 -3.50
C LEU A 252 1.41 -5.84 -4.32
N HIS A 253 0.85 -5.13 -5.30
CA HIS A 253 1.56 -4.09 -6.07
C HIS A 253 2.18 -3.03 -5.17
N THR A 254 1.42 -2.55 -4.19
CA THR A 254 1.90 -1.59 -3.19
C THR A 254 3.03 -2.16 -2.34
N LEU A 255 2.90 -3.43 -1.93
CA LEU A 255 3.91 -4.12 -1.13
C LEU A 255 5.22 -4.37 -1.91
N ALA A 256 5.13 -4.54 -3.23
CA ALA A 256 6.27 -4.58 -4.14
C ALA A 256 6.84 -3.17 -4.48
N GLY A 257 6.32 -2.10 -3.89
CA GLY A 257 6.79 -0.74 -4.10
C GLY A 257 6.21 -0.04 -5.33
N ALA A 258 5.13 -0.60 -5.87
CA ALA A 258 4.42 -0.19 -7.08
C ALA A 258 5.34 -0.14 -8.32
N PRO A 259 5.79 -1.31 -8.82
CA PRO A 259 6.58 -1.41 -10.04
C PRO A 259 5.84 -0.85 -11.25
N SER A 260 6.57 -0.14 -12.12
CA SER A 260 6.04 0.42 -13.37
C SER A 260 6.37 -0.40 -14.62
N THR A 261 7.28 -1.36 -14.49
CA THR A 261 7.68 -2.31 -15.53
C THR A 261 7.16 -3.71 -15.18
N ALA A 262 7.17 -4.61 -16.16
CA ALA A 262 6.81 -6.01 -15.90
C ALA A 262 7.86 -6.64 -14.98
N VAL A 263 7.40 -7.34 -13.95
CA VAL A 263 8.25 -7.99 -12.95
C VAL A 263 7.71 -9.37 -12.59
N ASP A 264 8.62 -10.26 -12.19
CA ASP A 264 8.29 -11.55 -11.60
C ASP A 264 8.61 -11.49 -10.11
N VAL A 265 7.59 -11.64 -9.26
CA VAL A 265 7.71 -11.47 -7.81
C VAL A 265 7.09 -12.61 -7.03
N THR A 266 7.73 -12.97 -5.91
CA THR A 266 7.24 -14.02 -5.01
C THR A 266 6.80 -13.42 -3.68
N PHE A 267 5.59 -13.76 -3.23
CA PHE A 267 5.08 -13.46 -1.89
C PHE A 267 5.00 -14.74 -1.07
N VAL A 268 5.73 -14.79 0.04
CA VAL A 268 5.70 -15.91 0.99
C VAL A 268 4.83 -15.51 2.18
N LEU A 269 3.68 -16.16 2.31
CA LEU A 269 2.82 -16.04 3.50
C LEU A 269 3.33 -17.03 4.54
N ASP A 270 4.07 -16.53 5.53
CA ASP A 270 4.74 -17.37 6.54
C ASP A 270 3.99 -17.33 7.87
N GLY A 271 3.27 -18.41 8.17
CA GLY A 271 2.41 -18.51 9.37
C GLY A 271 1.37 -17.39 9.46
N ALA A 272 1.09 -16.74 8.33
CA ALA A 272 0.28 -15.54 8.26
C ALA A 272 -1.21 -15.88 8.35
N VAL A 273 -1.98 -14.98 8.98
CA VAL A 273 -3.43 -15.05 9.07
C VAL A 273 -3.99 -13.97 8.16
N VAL A 274 -4.51 -14.36 7.00
CA VAL A 274 -4.99 -13.42 5.98
C VAL A 274 -6.51 -13.31 6.01
N GLY A 275 -7.04 -12.08 6.00
CA GLY A 275 -8.47 -11.80 5.96
C GLY A 275 -8.84 -10.43 5.39
N SER A 276 -10.12 -10.09 5.41
CA SER A 276 -10.62 -8.79 4.93
C SER A 276 -11.49 -8.15 6.00
N SER A 277 -11.52 -6.82 6.06
CA SER A 277 -12.53 -6.13 6.85
C SER A 277 -13.88 -6.20 6.12
N ALA A 278 -14.85 -6.87 6.74
CA ALA A 278 -16.16 -7.12 6.15
C ALA A 278 -16.06 -7.74 4.73
N ASN A 279 -17.07 -7.51 3.87
CA ASN A 279 -17.20 -8.15 2.56
C ASN A 279 -16.20 -7.64 1.49
N GLY A 280 -15.05 -7.10 1.91
CA GLY A 280 -13.97 -6.65 1.05
C GLY A 280 -13.13 -7.79 0.47
N THR A 281 -12.05 -7.42 -0.23
CA THR A 281 -11.06 -8.37 -0.75
C THR A 281 -9.88 -8.44 0.21
N SER A 282 -9.46 -9.64 0.62
CA SER A 282 -8.36 -9.77 1.58
C SER A 282 -6.99 -9.43 0.99
N LEU A 283 -6.69 -9.92 -0.22
CA LEU A 283 -5.50 -9.53 -0.99
C LEU A 283 -5.87 -9.25 -2.44
N GLN A 284 -5.31 -8.18 -2.98
CA GLN A 284 -5.47 -7.78 -4.38
C GLN A 284 -4.10 -7.80 -5.04
N ALA A 285 -4.01 -8.24 -6.30
CA ALA A 285 -2.79 -8.08 -7.08
C ALA A 285 -2.39 -6.60 -7.17
N GLY A 286 -3.32 -5.74 -7.61
CA GLY A 286 -3.04 -4.35 -7.91
C GLY A 286 -2.61 -4.13 -9.36
N PRO A 287 -2.33 -2.88 -9.74
CA PRO A 287 -2.06 -2.48 -11.11
C PRO A 287 -0.61 -2.77 -11.53
N PHE A 288 -0.19 -4.04 -11.47
CA PHE A 288 1.09 -4.45 -12.06
C PHE A 288 1.10 -4.20 -13.57
N ALA A 289 2.28 -3.92 -14.12
CA ALA A 289 2.44 -3.74 -15.56
C ALA A 289 2.10 -5.05 -16.31
N SER A 290 1.55 -4.91 -17.51
CA SER A 290 1.21 -6.05 -18.38
C SER A 290 2.43 -6.95 -18.61
N GLY A 291 2.27 -8.25 -18.39
CA GLY A 291 3.35 -9.24 -18.47
C GLY A 291 4.01 -9.59 -17.14
N SER A 292 3.64 -8.93 -16.03
CA SER A 292 4.10 -9.32 -14.69
C SER A 292 3.47 -10.64 -14.25
N THR A 293 4.22 -11.42 -13.47
CA THR A 293 3.71 -12.64 -12.81
C THR A 293 3.88 -12.57 -11.30
N ILE A 294 2.92 -13.16 -10.58
CA ILE A 294 2.93 -13.23 -9.11
C ILE A 294 2.95 -14.69 -8.69
N THR A 295 3.91 -15.06 -7.86
CA THR A 295 3.91 -16.35 -7.15
C THR A 295 3.56 -16.14 -5.68
N ILE A 296 2.51 -16.79 -5.16
CA ILE A 296 2.15 -16.75 -3.75
C ILE A 296 2.38 -18.14 -3.13
N ILE A 297 3.19 -18.22 -2.08
CA ILE A 297 3.53 -19.47 -1.40
C ILE A 297 3.07 -19.40 0.05
N LEU A 298 2.17 -20.29 0.46
CA LEU A 298 1.71 -20.37 1.85
C LEU A 298 2.52 -21.40 2.62
N ILE A 299 3.26 -20.99 3.65
CA ILE A 299 4.11 -21.86 4.46
C ILE A 299 3.73 -21.80 5.94
N ASN A 300 4.22 -22.75 6.73
CA ASN A 300 4.10 -22.78 8.20
C ASN A 300 2.65 -22.63 8.71
N ASN A 301 1.69 -23.30 8.05
CA ASN A 301 0.26 -23.25 8.34
C ASN A 301 -0.35 -21.86 8.19
N ALA A 302 0.14 -21.04 7.25
CA ALA A 302 -0.54 -19.82 6.87
C ALA A 302 -2.01 -20.11 6.47
N ASP A 303 -2.92 -19.28 6.97
CA ASP A 303 -4.36 -19.50 6.86
C ASP A 303 -5.06 -18.27 6.28
N TRP A 304 -5.59 -18.44 5.07
CA TRP A 304 -6.14 -17.38 4.24
C TRP A 304 -7.65 -17.58 4.01
N GLN A 305 -8.45 -16.61 4.49
CA GLN A 305 -9.89 -16.57 4.28
C GLN A 305 -10.41 -15.14 4.40
N ALA A 306 -11.22 -14.66 3.45
CA ALA A 306 -11.88 -13.35 3.59
C ALA A 306 -13.05 -13.38 4.61
N ALA A 307 -13.72 -12.25 4.83
CA ALA A 307 -14.83 -12.19 5.79
C ALA A 307 -16.08 -12.96 5.33
N GLY A 308 -16.87 -13.40 6.30
CA GLY A 308 -18.16 -14.03 6.08
C GLY A 308 -19.27 -13.01 5.87
N GLY A 309 -20.23 -13.35 5.02
CA GLY A 309 -21.38 -12.50 4.75
C GLY A 309 -22.33 -12.39 5.94
N ARG A 310 -22.94 -11.24 6.17
CA ARG A 310 -23.95 -11.05 7.24
C ARG A 310 -25.25 -11.78 6.91
N GLY A 311 -25.88 -12.38 7.91
CA GLY A 311 -27.23 -12.93 7.80
C GLY A 311 -28.28 -11.83 7.64
N GLY A 312 -29.34 -12.11 6.89
CA GLY A 312 -30.45 -11.19 6.68
C GLY A 312 -31.40 -11.14 7.89
N GLY A 313 -31.90 -9.96 8.24
CA GLY A 313 -32.90 -9.81 9.30
C GLY A 313 -34.23 -10.47 8.96
N GLY A 314 -34.92 -11.01 9.97
CA GLY A 314 -36.27 -11.57 9.83
C GLY A 314 -37.33 -10.50 9.54
N GLY A 315 -38.42 -10.89 8.87
CA GLY A 315 -39.53 -10.01 8.55
C GLY A 315 -40.38 -9.66 9.77
N GLU A 316 -40.84 -8.42 9.84
CA GLU A 316 -41.67 -7.91 10.94
C GLU A 316 -43.16 -8.17 10.71
N ALA A 317 -43.91 -8.29 11.81
CA ALA A 317 -45.37 -8.39 11.80
C ALA A 317 -45.96 -7.37 12.78
N GLU A 318 -47.10 -6.78 12.42
CA GLU A 318 -47.86 -5.88 13.27
C GLU A 318 -49.30 -6.39 13.42
N GLU A 319 -49.87 -6.26 14.61
CA GLU A 319 -51.30 -6.49 14.83
C GLU A 319 -52.02 -5.17 15.10
N GLU A 320 -52.92 -4.81 14.18
CA GLU A 320 -53.78 -3.64 14.33
C GLU A 320 -55.25 -4.09 14.35
N SER A 321 -55.92 -3.87 15.49
CA SER A 321 -57.37 -4.14 15.66
C SER A 321 -57.81 -5.56 15.25
N GLY A 322 -57.01 -6.58 15.57
CA GLY A 322 -57.30 -8.00 15.26
C GLY A 322 -56.99 -8.41 13.81
N THR A 323 -56.35 -7.53 13.03
CA THR A 323 -55.80 -7.85 11.71
C THR A 323 -54.28 -7.88 11.79
N VAL A 324 -53.68 -8.97 11.32
CA VAL A 324 -52.22 -9.08 11.21
C VAL A 324 -51.77 -8.47 9.88
N ILE A 325 -50.85 -7.52 9.96
CA ILE A 325 -50.19 -6.85 8.85
C ILE A 325 -48.75 -7.38 8.79
N PHE A 326 -48.38 -8.01 7.68
CA PHE A 326 -46.99 -8.43 7.45
C PHE A 326 -46.22 -7.23 6.91
N MET A 327 -45.32 -6.68 7.73
CA MET A 327 -44.60 -5.45 7.44
C MET A 327 -43.36 -5.65 6.54
N GLY A 328 -43.11 -6.87 6.07
CA GLY A 328 -42.11 -7.13 5.04
C GLY A 328 -41.66 -8.58 4.97
N ALA A 329 -41.08 -8.96 3.83
CA ALA A 329 -40.31 -10.19 3.72
C ALA A 329 -39.01 -10.06 4.56
N GLY A 330 -38.45 -11.20 4.96
CA GLY A 330 -37.10 -11.21 5.53
C GLY A 330 -36.08 -10.64 4.54
N ASN A 331 -35.03 -10.02 5.07
CA ASN A 331 -33.96 -9.46 4.27
C ASN A 331 -33.06 -10.56 3.71
N ALA A 332 -32.48 -10.34 2.54
CA ALA A 332 -31.44 -11.22 2.03
C ALA A 332 -30.18 -11.13 2.90
N GLY A 333 -29.45 -12.23 3.00
CA GLY A 333 -28.09 -12.21 3.55
C GLY A 333 -27.11 -11.57 2.55
N ALA A 334 -25.98 -11.11 3.07
CA ALA A 334 -24.92 -10.53 2.25
C ALA A 334 -23.94 -11.61 1.75
N ALA A 335 -23.28 -11.36 0.62
CA ALA A 335 -22.18 -12.19 0.17
C ALA A 335 -21.00 -12.14 1.16
N GLY A 336 -20.17 -13.18 1.18
CA GLY A 336 -18.85 -13.13 1.81
C GLY A 336 -17.88 -12.26 1.00
N GLY A 337 -16.72 -11.98 1.58
CA GLY A 337 -15.64 -11.27 0.90
C GLY A 337 -14.97 -12.07 -0.20
N ILE A 338 -13.89 -11.52 -0.76
CA ILE A 338 -13.08 -12.17 -1.81
C ILE A 338 -11.71 -12.48 -1.21
N CYS A 339 -11.23 -13.72 -1.30
CA CYS A 339 -9.89 -14.03 -0.82
C CYS A 339 -8.82 -13.33 -1.66
N TYR A 340 -8.87 -13.52 -2.97
CA TYR A 340 -7.91 -12.97 -3.90
C TYR A 340 -8.59 -12.37 -5.13
N ASP A 341 -8.18 -11.16 -5.51
CA ASP A 341 -8.52 -10.55 -6.79
C ASP A 341 -7.23 -10.36 -7.60
N ALA A 342 -7.10 -11.14 -8.69
CA ALA A 342 -5.93 -11.13 -9.56
C ALA A 342 -5.84 -9.87 -10.43
N GLN A 343 -6.94 -9.15 -10.64
CA GLN A 343 -6.98 -7.89 -11.42
C GLN A 343 -6.31 -7.96 -12.81
N GLY A 344 -6.29 -9.15 -13.43
CA GLY A 344 -5.70 -9.38 -14.75
C GLY A 344 -4.20 -9.72 -14.74
N VAL A 345 -3.58 -9.88 -13.58
CA VAL A 345 -2.19 -10.33 -13.43
C VAL A 345 -2.15 -11.86 -13.37
N ASP A 346 -1.16 -12.47 -14.00
CA ASP A 346 -0.99 -13.93 -13.92
C ASP A 346 -0.49 -14.30 -12.52
N THR A 347 -1.14 -15.27 -11.87
CA THR A 347 -0.86 -15.58 -10.46
C THR A 347 -0.95 -17.06 -10.16
N ASP A 348 0.15 -17.61 -9.67
CA ASP A 348 0.22 -18.95 -9.12
C ASP A 348 0.13 -18.92 -7.59
N ILE A 349 -0.77 -19.73 -7.01
CA ILE A 349 -0.94 -19.85 -5.55
C ILE A 349 -0.64 -21.28 -5.13
N TYR A 350 0.42 -21.45 -4.33
CA TYR A 350 0.90 -22.74 -3.85
C TYR A 350 0.43 -23.00 -2.42
N LEU A 351 -0.42 -24.02 -2.28
CA LEU A 351 -0.95 -24.51 -0.99
C LEU A 351 -0.26 -25.80 -0.51
N GLY A 352 0.47 -26.47 -1.40
CA GLY A 352 1.15 -27.74 -1.15
C GLY A 352 2.30 -27.98 -2.13
N GLY A 353 3.25 -28.82 -1.73
CA GLY A 353 4.42 -29.17 -2.55
C GLY A 353 5.64 -28.28 -2.30
N THR A 354 6.71 -28.51 -3.06
CA THR A 354 7.97 -27.76 -2.96
C THR A 354 8.10 -26.80 -4.13
N VAL A 355 8.35 -25.52 -3.85
CA VAL A 355 8.56 -24.46 -4.83
C VAL A 355 9.86 -23.75 -4.47
N GLY A 356 10.90 -23.93 -5.29
CA GLY A 356 12.24 -23.47 -4.96
C GLY A 356 12.72 -24.05 -3.63
N SER A 357 13.05 -23.18 -2.66
CA SER A 357 13.47 -23.54 -1.30
C SER A 357 12.30 -23.68 -0.31
N TYR A 358 11.08 -23.35 -0.70
CA TYR A 358 9.91 -23.34 0.17
C TYR A 358 9.10 -24.62 0.06
N THR A 359 8.56 -25.08 1.19
CA THR A 359 7.56 -26.15 1.23
C THR A 359 6.21 -25.54 1.58
N ALA A 360 5.32 -25.47 0.59
CA ALA A 360 3.98 -24.96 0.79
C ALA A 360 3.19 -25.92 1.71
N LEU A 361 2.62 -25.35 2.76
CA LEU A 361 1.81 -26.03 3.76
C LEU A 361 0.88 -24.99 4.39
N GLY A 362 -0.13 -24.58 3.64
CA GLY A 362 -1.10 -23.59 4.10
C GLY A 362 -2.51 -23.90 3.64
N THR A 363 -3.47 -23.13 4.15
CA THR A 363 -4.89 -23.32 3.87
C THR A 363 -5.47 -22.06 3.24
N LEU A 364 -6.12 -22.21 2.09
CA LEU A 364 -6.98 -21.21 1.49
C LEU A 364 -8.42 -21.70 1.60
N LYS A 365 -9.26 -20.94 2.31
CA LYS A 365 -10.68 -21.25 2.50
C LYS A 365 -11.53 -20.21 1.81
N ALA A 366 -12.58 -20.65 1.13
CA ALA A 366 -13.60 -19.73 0.64
C ALA A 366 -14.41 -19.16 1.83
N PRO A 367 -14.79 -17.88 1.81
CA PRO A 367 -15.79 -17.36 2.74
C PRO A 367 -17.20 -17.81 2.33
N GLY A 368 -18.08 -17.91 3.32
CA GLY A 368 -19.50 -18.18 3.13
C GLY A 368 -20.32 -16.89 3.02
N GLY A 369 -21.37 -16.91 2.20
CA GLY A 369 -22.43 -15.90 2.26
C GLY A 369 -23.31 -16.08 3.50
N GLY A 370 -23.98 -15.01 3.92
CA GLY A 370 -25.00 -15.07 4.96
C GLY A 370 -26.32 -15.62 4.43
N GLY A 371 -27.05 -16.34 5.27
CA GLY A 371 -28.40 -16.81 4.97
C GLY A 371 -29.41 -15.67 4.95
N GLY A 372 -30.47 -15.79 4.16
CA GLY A 372 -31.61 -14.88 4.19
C GLY A 372 -32.45 -15.03 5.46
N GLY A 373 -33.09 -13.95 5.89
CA GLY A 373 -34.09 -13.99 6.95
C GLY A 373 -35.40 -14.58 6.45
N GLN A 374 -36.15 -15.21 7.35
CA GLN A 374 -37.51 -15.68 7.09
C GLN A 374 -38.49 -14.50 7.09
N GLY A 375 -39.56 -14.57 6.31
CA GLY A 375 -40.68 -13.63 6.44
C GLY A 375 -41.46 -13.85 7.74
N GLY A 376 -42.07 -12.79 8.28
CA GLY A 376 -43.05 -12.92 9.36
C GLY A 376 -44.30 -13.67 8.88
N GLY A 377 -45.06 -14.22 9.83
CA GLY A 377 -46.24 -15.01 9.51
C GLY A 377 -47.28 -15.00 10.64
N GLN A 378 -48.34 -15.80 10.47
CA GLN A 378 -49.41 -15.92 11.44
C GLN A 378 -49.74 -17.40 11.65
N ASN A 379 -49.91 -17.82 12.91
CA ASN A 379 -50.43 -19.14 13.24
C ASN A 379 -51.68 -18.99 14.12
N SER A 380 -52.83 -19.46 13.62
CA SER A 380 -54.06 -19.61 14.42
C SER A 380 -54.45 -18.36 15.21
N ASN A 381 -54.29 -17.19 14.57
CA ASN A 381 -54.50 -15.81 15.05
C ASN A 381 -53.30 -15.09 15.67
N ASP A 382 -52.26 -15.78 16.14
CA ASP A 382 -51.08 -15.12 16.72
C ASP A 382 -50.06 -14.72 15.62
N PRO A 383 -49.66 -13.44 15.52
CA PRO A 383 -48.55 -13.05 14.66
C PRO A 383 -47.22 -13.62 15.18
N TYR A 384 -46.30 -13.92 14.28
CA TYR A 384 -44.91 -14.25 14.62
C TYR A 384 -43.93 -13.50 13.71
N GLY A 385 -42.84 -13.00 14.30
CA GLY A 385 -41.74 -12.39 13.56
C GLY A 385 -40.90 -13.47 12.88
N GLY A 386 -40.38 -13.21 11.68
CA GLY A 386 -39.56 -14.19 10.98
C GLY A 386 -38.22 -14.44 11.67
N GLY A 387 -37.67 -15.66 11.60
CA GLY A 387 -36.32 -15.95 12.07
C GLY A 387 -35.23 -15.21 11.30
N GLY A 388 -34.18 -14.77 12.00
CA GLY A 388 -33.01 -14.14 11.38
C GLY A 388 -32.11 -15.14 10.64
N GLY A 389 -31.48 -14.73 9.54
CA GLY A 389 -30.57 -15.56 8.79
C GLY A 389 -29.25 -15.84 9.52
N GLY A 390 -28.65 -17.01 9.31
CA GLY A 390 -27.34 -17.35 9.84
C GLY A 390 -26.21 -16.57 9.15
N GLY A 391 -25.15 -16.24 9.90
CA GLY A 391 -23.98 -15.56 9.34
C GLY A 391 -23.07 -16.49 8.53
N GLY A 392 -22.41 -15.98 7.50
CA GLY A 392 -21.46 -16.73 6.69
C GLY A 392 -20.15 -17.04 7.42
N ALA A 393 -19.49 -18.12 7.01
CA ALA A 393 -18.14 -18.46 7.48
C ALA A 393 -17.10 -17.45 6.96
N GLY A 394 -16.09 -17.12 7.75
CA GLY A 394 -15.02 -16.23 7.33
C GLY A 394 -14.09 -15.85 8.46
N ARG A 395 -12.95 -15.22 8.11
CA ARG A 395 -11.97 -14.77 9.11
C ARG A 395 -12.59 -13.76 10.06
N ASP A 396 -13.15 -12.71 9.48
CA ASP A 396 -14.12 -11.85 10.15
C ASP A 396 -15.47 -12.53 10.03
N LEU A 397 -16.06 -12.87 11.18
CA LEU A 397 -17.25 -13.70 11.24
C LEU A 397 -18.44 -12.99 10.60
N GLY A 398 -19.18 -13.70 9.76
CA GLY A 398 -20.49 -13.26 9.33
C GLY A 398 -21.41 -13.15 10.53
N LEU A 399 -21.89 -11.94 10.82
CA LEU A 399 -22.83 -11.71 11.91
C LEU A 399 -24.20 -12.26 11.55
N ALA A 400 -24.90 -12.85 12.52
CA ALA A 400 -26.28 -13.27 12.36
C ALA A 400 -27.23 -12.11 12.06
N GLY A 401 -28.30 -12.41 11.32
CA GLY A 401 -29.45 -11.54 11.21
C GLY A 401 -30.26 -11.53 12.50
N ALA A 402 -30.76 -10.36 12.88
CA ALA A 402 -31.74 -10.24 13.95
C ALA A 402 -33.05 -10.94 13.56
N GLY A 403 -33.78 -11.48 14.55
CA GLY A 403 -35.14 -11.95 14.34
C GLY A 403 -36.12 -10.79 14.15
N GLY A 404 -37.22 -11.06 13.45
CA GLY A 404 -38.28 -10.09 13.21
C GLY A 404 -39.03 -9.73 14.49
N ALA A 405 -39.35 -8.45 14.65
CA ALA A 405 -40.14 -7.95 15.77
C ALA A 405 -41.65 -8.13 15.53
N ILE A 406 -42.41 -8.08 16.63
CA ILE A 406 -43.86 -7.90 16.60
C ILE A 406 -44.22 -6.57 17.25
N GLN A 407 -45.10 -5.81 16.60
CA GLN A 407 -45.74 -4.64 17.18
C GLN A 407 -47.24 -4.94 17.40
N GLY A 408 -47.71 -4.97 18.66
CA GLY A 408 -49.12 -5.31 18.96
C GLY A 408 -49.32 -6.14 20.24
N ALA A 409 -50.57 -6.52 20.53
CA ALA A 409 -50.97 -7.25 21.73
C ALA A 409 -51.14 -8.76 21.47
N GLY A 410 -50.03 -9.47 21.25
CA GLY A 410 -50.02 -10.92 21.01
C GLY A 410 -48.78 -11.37 20.23
N GLY A 411 -48.49 -12.67 20.22
CA GLY A 411 -47.43 -13.26 19.37
C GLY A 411 -46.02 -13.41 19.97
N ALA A 412 -45.11 -13.98 19.17
CA ALA A 412 -43.69 -14.18 19.52
C ALA A 412 -42.72 -13.62 18.47
N ALA A 413 -41.74 -12.81 18.91
CA ALA A 413 -40.68 -12.34 18.03
C ALA A 413 -39.84 -13.51 17.49
N GLY A 414 -39.32 -13.35 16.27
CA GLY A 414 -38.41 -14.31 15.68
C GLY A 414 -37.10 -14.39 16.46
N SER A 415 -36.48 -15.56 16.46
CA SER A 415 -35.13 -15.73 17.02
C SER A 415 -34.08 -15.20 16.04
N ALA A 416 -33.00 -14.63 16.57
CA ALA A 416 -31.82 -14.31 15.76
C ALA A 416 -31.15 -15.59 15.25
N GLY A 417 -30.43 -15.49 14.13
CA GLY A 417 -29.53 -16.56 13.69
C GLY A 417 -28.30 -16.68 14.60
N SER A 418 -27.41 -17.61 14.25
CA SER A 418 -26.06 -17.66 14.83
C SER A 418 -25.02 -17.11 13.86
N ASN A 419 -23.89 -16.66 14.39
CA ASN A 419 -22.75 -16.24 13.57
C ASN A 419 -22.12 -17.47 12.89
N GLY A 420 -21.39 -17.23 11.79
CA GLY A 420 -20.47 -18.22 11.24
C GLY A 420 -19.18 -18.32 12.06
N ASP A 421 -18.24 -19.14 11.59
CA ASP A 421 -16.91 -19.29 12.18
C ASP A 421 -15.77 -19.15 11.15
N ALA A 422 -14.53 -19.03 11.65
CA ALA A 422 -13.32 -18.98 10.84
C ALA A 422 -12.79 -20.39 10.47
N ALA A 423 -13.45 -21.46 10.91
CA ALA A 423 -13.13 -22.84 10.55
C ALA A 423 -13.82 -23.28 9.25
N GLY A 424 -14.82 -22.51 8.79
CA GLY A 424 -15.55 -22.78 7.55
C GLY A 424 -17.04 -23.10 7.75
N SER A 425 -17.56 -23.06 8.98
CA SER A 425 -18.96 -23.32 9.25
C SER A 425 -19.79 -22.05 9.17
N GLY A 426 -20.86 -22.09 8.38
CA GLY A 426 -21.91 -21.07 8.42
C GLY A 426 -22.73 -21.17 9.71
N GLY A 427 -23.31 -20.05 10.12
CA GLY A 427 -24.25 -19.96 11.22
C GLY A 427 -25.62 -20.54 10.86
N ALA A 428 -26.33 -21.02 11.87
CA ALA A 428 -27.70 -21.49 11.73
C ALA A 428 -28.68 -20.31 11.62
N GLY A 429 -29.77 -20.50 10.88
CA GLY A 429 -30.90 -19.58 10.90
C GLY A 429 -31.66 -19.66 12.22
N GLY A 430 -32.24 -18.53 12.64
CA GLY A 430 -33.16 -18.46 13.75
C GLY A 430 -34.54 -19.01 13.38
N SER A 431 -35.30 -19.44 14.39
CA SER A 431 -36.68 -19.86 14.21
C SER A 431 -37.63 -18.66 14.15
N GLY A 432 -38.57 -18.68 13.20
CA GLY A 432 -39.76 -17.82 13.18
C GLY A 432 -40.92 -18.41 13.94
#